data_AF-A4N6Y1-F1
#
_entry.id   AF-A4N6Y1-F1
#
_cell.length_a   1.000
_cell.length_b   1.000
_cell.length_c   1.000
_cell.angle_alpha   90.00
_cell.angle_beta   90.00
_cell.angle_gamma   90.00
#
_symmetry.space_group_name_H-M   'P 1'
#
loop_
_entity.id
_entity.type
_entity.pdbx_description
1 polymer ?
#
loop_
_entity_poly.entity_id
_entity_poly.type
_entity_poly.pdbx_seq_one_letter_code
_entity_poly.pdbx_strand_id
1 'polypeptide(L)'
;MARLIFTPTALSIAAKEQYALDEKAQEKLFAYYKHLDAKDYDSAMFVYREWSKASEIAIENYHKLKHQHESWIQWRAEQEQQRGLQQ
;
A
#
# COMPACT_ATOMS: atom_id res chain seq x y z
N MET A 1 23.62 -11.71 10.47
CA MET A 1 22.54 -10.70 10.50
C MET A 1 21.21 -11.44 10.54
N ALA A 2 20.31 -11.10 11.47
CA ALA A 2 19.00 -11.73 11.53
C ALA A 2 18.16 -11.30 10.32
N ARG A 3 17.62 -12.26 9.55
CA ARG A 3 16.71 -11.98 8.44
C ARG A 3 15.32 -11.74 9.01
N LEU A 4 14.77 -10.54 8.85
CA LEU A 4 13.40 -10.25 9.24
C LEU A 4 12.45 -10.94 8.26
N ILE A 5 11.72 -11.95 8.72
CA ILE A 5 10.73 -12.67 7.92
C ILE A 5 9.34 -12.22 8.37
N PHE A 6 8.55 -11.68 7.44
CA PHE A 6 7.18 -11.28 7.73
C PHE A 6 6.28 -12.51 7.76
N THR A 7 5.53 -12.70 8.84
CA THR A 7 4.51 -13.76 8.91
C THR A 7 3.29 -13.37 8.08
N PRO A 8 2.43 -14.33 7.66
CA PRO A 8 1.17 -14.01 7.00
C PRO A 8 0.29 -13.02 7.80
N THR A 9 0.32 -13.10 9.13
CA THR A 9 -0.37 -12.15 10.02
C THR A 9 0.20 -10.74 9.89
N ALA A 10 1.53 -10.58 9.86
CA ALA A 10 2.16 -9.28 9.68
C ALA A 10 1.85 -8.68 8.29
N LEU A 11 1.85 -9.51 7.23
CA LEU A 11 1.43 -9.10 5.90
C LEU A 11 -0.04 -8.66 5.86
N SER A 12 -0.92 -9.36 6.56
CA SER A 12 -2.34 -9.00 6.67
C SER A 12 -2.53 -7.63 7.35
N ILE A 13 -1.75 -7.33 8.39
CA ILE A 13 -1.78 -6.02 9.04
C ILE A 13 -1.30 -4.92 8.08
N ALA A 14 -0.17 -5.13 7.41
CA ALA A 14 0.36 -4.16 6.44
C ALA A 14 -0.58 -3.94 5.25
N ALA A 15 -1.28 -5.00 4.79
CA ALA A 15 -2.29 -4.89 3.75
C ALA A 15 -3.52 -4.09 4.20
N LYS A 16 -3.97 -4.25 5.45
CA LYS A 16 -5.06 -3.43 6.01
C LYS A 16 -4.68 -1.95 6.13
N GLU A 17 -3.44 -1.68 6.53
CA GLU A 17 -2.91 -0.32 6.57
C GLU A 17 -2.89 0.31 5.17
N GLN A 18 -2.40 -0.42 4.17
CA GLN A 18 -2.43 0.02 2.78
C GLN A 18 -3.86 0.33 2.32
N TYR A 19 -4.81 -0.58 2.59
CA TYR A 19 -6.20 -0.40 2.23
C TYR A 19 -6.78 0.90 2.80
N ALA A 20 -6.52 1.20 4.08
CA ALA A 20 -7.01 2.42 4.73
C ALA A 20 -6.40 3.70 4.10
N LEU A 21 -5.13 3.64 3.68
CA LEU A 21 -4.47 4.75 2.98
C LEU A 21 -5.07 4.98 1.60
N ASP A 22 -5.33 3.90 0.85
CA ASP A 22 -5.95 3.96 -0.47
C ASP A 22 -7.38 4.53 -0.40
N GLU A 23 -8.18 4.08 0.58
CA GLU A 23 -9.54 4.60 0.82
C GLU A 23 -9.51 6.11 1.06
N LYS A 24 -8.61 6.58 1.94
CA LYS A 24 -8.44 8.00 2.24
C LYS A 24 -7.97 8.83 1.04
N ALA A 25 -7.19 8.26 0.13
CA ALA A 25 -6.80 8.92 -1.11
C ALA A 25 -7.98 8.96 -2.09
N GLN A 26 -8.69 7.84 -2.27
CA GLN A 26 -9.85 7.74 -3.16
C GLN A 26 -10.98 8.69 -2.77
N GLU A 27 -11.27 8.86 -1.47
CA GLU A 27 -12.24 9.85 -0.98
C GLU A 27 -11.92 11.28 -1.44
N LYS A 28 -10.64 11.66 -1.46
CA LYS A 28 -10.21 13.00 -1.90
C LYS A 28 -10.25 13.12 -3.40
N LEU A 29 -9.87 12.08 -4.13
CA LEU A 29 -10.04 12.05 -5.59
C LEU A 29 -11.51 12.20 -5.96
N PHE A 30 -12.39 11.53 -5.21
CA PHE A 30 -13.84 11.65 -5.36
C PHE A 30 -14.31 13.08 -5.15
N ALA A 31 -13.94 13.70 -4.03
CA ALA A 31 -14.30 15.08 -3.75
C ALA A 31 -13.74 16.05 -4.81
N TYR A 32 -12.52 15.82 -5.31
CA TYR A 32 -11.90 16.63 -6.35
C TYR A 32 -12.73 16.67 -7.62
N TYR A 33 -13.08 15.51 -8.19
CA TYR A 33 -13.88 15.49 -9.42
C TYR A 33 -15.28 16.08 -9.18
N LYS A 34 -15.86 15.89 -7.99
CA LYS A 34 -17.16 16.45 -7.65
C LYS A 34 -17.14 17.99 -7.65
N HIS A 35 -16.07 18.61 -7.15
CA HIS A 35 -15.89 20.07 -7.22
C HIS A 35 -15.62 20.54 -8.65
N LEU A 36 -14.90 19.78 -9.47
CA LEU A 36 -14.74 20.07 -10.90
C LEU A 36 -16.09 20.08 -11.63
N ASP A 37 -16.93 19.07 -11.40
CA ASP A 37 -18.27 18.98 -12.00
C ASP A 37 -19.16 20.16 -11.59
N ALA A 38 -19.01 20.63 -10.35
CA ALA A 38 -19.69 21.82 -9.82
C ALA A 38 -19.09 23.15 -10.31
N LYS A 39 -18.00 23.14 -11.09
CA LYS A 39 -17.22 24.32 -11.51
C LYS A 39 -16.68 25.15 -10.33
N ASP A 40 -16.50 24.52 -9.18
CA ASP A 40 -15.91 25.10 -7.97
C ASP A 40 -14.39 24.84 -7.96
N TYR A 41 -13.66 25.64 -8.75
CA TYR A 41 -12.24 25.41 -9.01
C TYR A 41 -11.35 25.66 -7.80
N ASP A 42 -11.73 26.57 -6.89
CA ASP A 42 -10.96 26.87 -5.69
C ASP A 42 -10.98 25.68 -4.74
N SER A 43 -12.17 25.13 -4.46
CA SER A 43 -12.29 23.90 -3.66
C SER A 43 -11.67 22.71 -4.38
N ALA A 44 -11.82 22.58 -5.70
CA ALA A 44 -11.19 21.52 -6.47
C ALA A 44 -9.66 21.55 -6.32
N MET A 45 -9.04 22.74 -6.44
CA MET A 45 -7.60 22.90 -6.28
C MET A 45 -7.12 22.56 -4.86
N PHE A 46 -7.89 22.95 -3.84
CA PHE A 46 -7.59 22.58 -2.46
C PHE A 46 -7.62 21.06 -2.27
N VAL A 47 -8.71 20.41 -2.69
CA VAL A 47 -8.88 18.96 -2.54
C VAL A 47 -7.87 18.18 -3.38
N TYR A 48 -7.48 18.68 -4.55
CA TYR A 48 -6.42 18.09 -5.38
C TYR A 48 -5.09 18.02 -4.63
N ARG A 49 -4.69 19.09 -3.95
CA ARG A 49 -3.44 19.11 -3.16
C ARG A 49 -3.49 18.10 -2.01
N GLU A 50 -4.64 17.99 -1.36
CA GLU A 50 -4.84 17.01 -0.28
C GLU A 50 -4.84 15.57 -0.82
N TRP A 51 -5.43 15.34 -1.99
CA TRP A 51 -5.36 14.05 -2.69
C TRP A 51 -3.92 13.68 -3.06
N SER A 52 -3.14 14.62 -3.61
CA SER A 52 -1.74 14.38 -3.98
C SER A 52 -0.92 13.90 -2.79
N LYS A 53 -0.99 14.61 -1.66
CA LYS A 53 -0.29 14.22 -0.42
C LYS A 53 -0.74 12.84 0.08
N ALA A 54 -2.05 12.58 0.10
CA ALA A 54 -2.57 11.29 0.54
C ALA A 54 -2.10 10.14 -0.37
N SER A 55 -2.06 10.39 -1.68
CA SER A 55 -1.61 9.42 -2.67
C SER A 55 -0.11 9.13 -2.57
N GLU A 56 0.71 10.14 -2.32
CA GLU A 56 2.16 9.95 -2.07
C GLU A 56 2.40 9.01 -0.88
N ILE A 57 1.70 9.24 0.24
CA ILE A 57 1.78 8.36 1.42
C ILE A 57 1.33 6.93 1.08
N ALA A 58 0.23 6.78 0.34
CA ALA A 58 -0.28 5.47 -0.07
C ALA A 58 0.71 4.73 -1.00
N ILE A 59 1.37 5.44 -1.92
CA ILE A 59 2.39 4.88 -2.82
C ILE A 59 3.62 4.43 -2.04
N GLU A 60 4.10 5.24 -1.09
CA GLU A 60 5.21 4.85 -0.23
C GLU A 60 4.90 3.59 0.58
N ASN A 61 3.70 3.50 1.13
CA ASN A 61 3.28 2.33 1.88
C ASN A 61 3.07 1.09 0.99
N TYR A 62 2.58 1.28 -0.23
CA TYR A 62 2.47 0.22 -1.23
C TYR A 62 3.85 -0.40 -1.51
N HIS A 63 4.89 0.42 -1.71
CA HIS A 63 6.24 -0.08 -1.92
C HIS A 63 6.76 -0.87 -0.72
N LYS A 64 6.47 -0.44 0.51
CA LYS A 64 6.82 -1.19 1.72
C LYS A 64 6.12 -2.54 1.75
N LEU A 65 4.80 -2.58 1.55
CA LEU A 65 4.01 -3.82 1.53
C LEU A 65 4.51 -4.78 0.44
N LYS A 66 4.76 -4.26 -0.77
CA LYS A 66 5.29 -5.04 -1.89
C LYS A 66 6.61 -5.71 -1.51
N HIS A 67 7.56 -4.95 -0.97
CA HIS A 67 8.86 -5.49 -0.55
C HIS A 67 8.72 -6.55 0.55
N GLN A 68 7.84 -6.33 1.54
CA GLN A 68 7.56 -7.31 2.59
C GLN A 68 6.98 -8.61 2.03
N HIS A 69 6.05 -8.51 1.08
CA HIS A 69 5.43 -9.66 0.43
C HIS A 69 6.44 -10.46 -0.42
N GLU A 70 7.25 -9.77 -1.22
CA GLU A 70 8.33 -10.39 -2.01
C GLU A 70 9.33 -11.11 -1.11
N SER A 71 9.73 -10.49 0.00
CA SER A 71 10.62 -11.10 1.00
C SER A 71 10.02 -12.39 1.59
N TRP A 72 8.72 -12.41 1.85
CA TRP A 72 8.02 -13.59 2.34
C TRP A 72 7.94 -14.71 1.28
N ILE A 73 7.66 -14.38 0.02
CA ILE A 73 7.67 -15.34 -1.09
C ILE A 73 9.05 -15.99 -1.25
N GLN A 74 10.11 -15.19 -1.26
CA GLN A 74 11.47 -15.69 -1.37
C GLN A 74 11.82 -16.64 -0.23
N TRP A 75 11.49 -16.25 1.00
CA TRP A 75 11.70 -17.11 2.17
C TRP A 75 10.93 -18.43 2.04
N ARG A 76 9.65 -18.38 1.61
CA ARG A 76 8.84 -19.59 1.39
C ARG A 76 9.49 -20.55 0.39
N ALA A 77 9.97 -20.02 -0.74
CA ALA A 77 10.61 -20.82 -1.79
C ALA A 77 11.90 -21.49 -1.28
N GLU A 78 12.73 -20.76 -0.52
CA GLU A 78 13.95 -21.31 0.08
C GLU A 78 13.64 -22.44 1.08
N GLN A 79 12.58 -22.30 1.88
CA GLN A 79 12.16 -23.36 2.81
C GLN A 79 11.68 -24.62 2.09
N GLU A 80 11.00 -24.47 0.96
CA GLU A 80 10.54 -25.60 0.15
C GLU A 80 11.72 -26.33 -0.52
N GLN A 81 12.70 -25.58 -1.04
CA GLN A 81 13.92 -26.14 -1.61
C GLN A 81 14.75 -26.91 -0.56
N GLN A 82 14.88 -26.37 0.66
CA GLN A 82 15.60 -27.04 1.75
C GLN A 82 14.92 -28.34 2.19
N ARG A 83 13.58 -28.37 2.22
CA ARG A 83 12.82 -29.60 2.53
C ARG A 83 12.99 -30.67 1.45
N GLY A 84 13.05 -30.28 0.18
CA GLY A 84 13.28 -31.21 -0.93
C GLY A 84 14.70 -31.79 -0.98
N LEU A 85 15.70 -31.08 -0.45
CA LEU A 85 17.08 -31.56 -0.35
C LEU A 85 17.32 -32.49 0.86
N GLN A 86 16.38 -32.56 1.80
CA GLN A 86 16.44 -33.41 3.00
C GLN A 86 15.64 -34.72 2.84
N GLN A 87 15.00 -34.93 1.69
CA GLN A 87 14.29 -36.16 1.31
C GLN A 87 15.13 -36.97 0.33
#